data_AF-A0A552FZ29-F1
#
_entry.id   AF-A0A552FZ29-F1
#
_cell.length_a   1.000
_cell.length_b   1.000
_cell.length_c   1.000
_cell.angle_alpha   90.00
_cell.angle_beta   90.00
_cell.angle_gamma   90.00
#
_symmetry.space_group_name_H-M   'P 1'
#
loop_
_entity.id
_entity.type
_entity.pdbx_description
1 polymer ?
#
loop_
_entity_poly.entity_id
_entity_poly.type
_entity_poly.pdbx_seq_one_letter_code
_entity_poly.pdbx_strand_id
1 'polypeptide(L)'
;MSKFHEEHPYQLDGMIKIVWHPEIKANPDVQPFPIEMKYEPAETKTPVHTGNSNWRGPVWFPMNFLIIESLKKFYEYFNVCLKEEDFGVLCPSVSHHKISLEEVSIELSKKLIKIFLLDGSGKRPVYGDNPKLRELFKTRDGQDLILFYEYFHGDTGQGLGASHQTGWTGLVANLIYQVGEYNYLNSAPS
;
A
#
# COMPACT_ATOMS: atom_id res chain seq x y z
N MET A 1 0.41 -7.12 -5.50
CA MET A 1 0.76 -8.41 -4.86
C MET A 1 1.11 -8.17 -3.41
N SER A 2 0.92 -9.17 -2.55
CA SER A 2 1.31 -9.11 -1.13
C SER A 2 2.61 -9.85 -0.88
N LYS A 3 3.23 -9.63 0.29
CA LYS A 3 4.47 -10.30 0.73
C LYS A 3 4.41 -11.84 0.70
N PHE A 4 3.21 -12.43 0.79
CA PHE A 4 3.00 -13.86 0.56
C PHE A 4 3.60 -14.35 -0.78
N HIS A 5 3.53 -13.50 -1.81
CA HIS A 5 4.02 -13.79 -3.16
C HIS A 5 5.54 -13.62 -3.32
N GLU A 6 6.27 -13.33 -2.24
CA GLU A 6 7.73 -13.40 -2.21
C GLU A 6 8.17 -14.88 -2.25
N GLU A 7 7.52 -15.73 -1.45
CA GLU A 7 7.75 -17.18 -1.38
C GLU A 7 6.83 -17.98 -2.32
N HIS A 8 5.69 -17.39 -2.70
CA HIS A 8 4.66 -18.02 -3.55
C HIS A 8 4.43 -17.19 -4.82
N PRO A 9 5.41 -17.11 -5.73
CA PRO A 9 5.28 -16.31 -6.95
C PRO A 9 4.08 -16.73 -7.78
N TYR A 10 3.42 -15.75 -8.39
CA TYR A 10 2.40 -16.07 -9.39
C TYR A 10 3.09 -16.52 -10.67
N GLN A 11 2.75 -17.72 -11.13
CA GLN A 11 3.22 -18.24 -12.41
C GLN A 11 2.24 -17.84 -13.50
N LEU A 12 2.72 -17.06 -14.47
CA LEU A 12 2.00 -16.83 -15.70
C LEU A 12 2.29 -18.00 -16.64
N ASP A 13 1.43 -19.02 -16.55
CA ASP A 13 1.39 -20.10 -17.54
C ASP A 13 0.75 -19.57 -18.82
N GLY A 14 1.60 -19.28 -19.82
CA GLY A 14 1.16 -18.91 -21.16
C GLY A 14 1.65 -17.54 -21.63
N MET A 15 2.48 -17.58 -22.68
CA MET A 15 2.64 -16.52 -23.69
C MET A 15 2.63 -15.06 -23.21
N ILE A 16 3.57 -14.68 -22.32
CA ILE A 16 4.07 -13.29 -22.29
C ILE A 16 5.53 -13.24 -22.70
N LYS A 17 5.84 -13.93 -23.80
CA LYS A 17 6.74 -13.32 -24.77
C LYS A 17 6.18 -13.66 -26.13
N ILE A 18 5.88 -12.58 -26.85
CA ILE A 18 5.85 -12.55 -28.31
C ILE A 18 4.56 -13.03 -28.99
N VAL A 19 3.49 -12.24 -28.92
CA VAL A 19 2.33 -12.44 -29.82
C VAL A 19 1.90 -11.16 -30.54
N TRP A 20 2.61 -10.04 -30.34
CA TRP A 20 2.29 -8.76 -31.00
C TRP A 20 3.11 -8.49 -32.28
N HIS A 21 4.18 -9.27 -32.54
CA HIS A 21 4.89 -9.28 -33.82
C HIS A 21 4.63 -10.62 -34.52
N PRO A 22 3.95 -10.62 -35.69
CA PRO A 22 3.59 -11.84 -36.42
C PRO A 22 4.79 -12.75 -36.71
N GLU A 23 5.95 -12.15 -36.95
CA GLU A 23 7.18 -12.84 -37.36
C GLU A 23 7.79 -13.71 -36.26
N ILE A 24 7.73 -13.23 -35.01
CA ILE A 24 8.31 -13.96 -33.90
C ILE A 24 7.32 -15.00 -33.35
N LYS A 25 6.00 -14.78 -33.50
CA LYS A 25 4.97 -15.81 -33.24
C LYS A 25 5.12 -17.01 -34.18
N ALA A 26 5.61 -16.78 -35.41
CA ALA A 26 5.84 -17.82 -36.40
C ALA A 26 7.21 -18.51 -36.26
N ASN A 27 8.09 -18.05 -35.36
CA ASN A 27 9.43 -18.62 -35.19
C ASN A 27 9.39 -19.85 -34.25
N PRO A 28 9.63 -21.08 -34.76
CA PRO A 28 9.61 -22.31 -33.97
C PRO A 28 10.77 -22.41 -32.96
N ASP A 29 11.83 -21.62 -33.12
CA ASP A 29 12.98 -21.59 -32.20
C ASP A 29 12.68 -20.78 -30.93
N VAL A 30 11.57 -20.06 -30.89
CA VAL A 30 11.18 -19.27 -29.72
C VAL A 30 10.22 -20.05 -28.83
N GLN A 31 10.76 -20.59 -27.74
CA GLN A 31 10.00 -21.29 -26.71
C GLN A 31 9.37 -20.29 -25.72
N PRO A 32 8.12 -20.48 -25.29
CA PRO A 32 7.58 -19.80 -24.13
C PRO A 32 8.43 -20.15 -22.92
N PHE A 33 8.88 -19.14 -22.16
CA PHE A 33 9.46 -19.35 -20.83
C PHE A 33 8.41 -18.92 -19.79
N PRO A 34 8.29 -19.65 -18.67
CA PRO A 34 7.43 -19.24 -17.57
C PRO A 34 7.92 -17.89 -17.03
N ILE A 35 6.99 -16.96 -16.82
CA ILE A 35 7.26 -15.71 -16.13
C ILE A 35 6.72 -15.83 -14.72
N GLU A 36 7.64 -15.73 -13.75
CA GLU A 36 7.28 -15.60 -12.35
C GLU A 36 7.11 -14.11 -12.01
N MET A 37 5.97 -13.77 -11.43
CA MET A 37 5.75 -12.47 -10.82
C MET A 37 5.83 -12.62 -9.30
N LYS A 38 6.88 -12.02 -8.72
CA LYS A 38 7.11 -11.97 -7.28
C LYS A 38 6.56 -10.68 -6.69
N TYR A 39 6.41 -10.67 -5.37
CA TYR A 39 6.28 -9.43 -4.64
C TYR A 39 7.53 -8.57 -4.85
N GLU A 40 7.33 -7.34 -5.33
CA GLU A 40 8.39 -6.35 -5.54
C GLU A 40 7.95 -5.09 -4.80
N PRO A 41 8.55 -4.76 -3.65
CA PRO A 41 8.03 -3.72 -2.78
C PRO A 41 8.25 -2.30 -3.32
N ALA A 42 9.06 -2.14 -4.37
CA ALA A 42 9.46 -0.86 -4.95
C ALA A 42 9.37 -0.91 -6.48
N GLU A 43 10.35 -0.32 -7.16
CA GLU A 43 10.51 -0.40 -8.61
C GLU A 43 10.57 -1.86 -9.08
N THR A 44 9.72 -2.22 -10.03
CA THR A 44 9.66 -3.55 -10.63
C THR A 44 10.95 -3.81 -11.42
N LYS A 45 11.66 -4.89 -11.09
CA LYS A 45 12.88 -5.34 -11.77
C LYS A 45 12.58 -6.21 -12.98
N THR A 46 11.39 -6.83 -13.02
CA THR A 46 10.99 -7.74 -14.10
C THR A 46 9.96 -7.10 -15.03
N PRO A 47 10.33 -6.71 -16.25
CA PRO A 47 9.38 -6.14 -17.20
C PRO A 47 8.39 -7.21 -17.66
N VAL A 48 7.09 -6.95 -17.50
CA VAL A 48 6.02 -7.79 -18.06
C VAL A 48 5.09 -6.83 -18.78
N HIS A 49 5.16 -6.83 -20.11
CA HIS A 49 4.52 -5.84 -20.99
C HIS A 49 5.08 -4.42 -20.86
N THR A 50 4.88 -3.61 -21.90
CA THR A 50 5.49 -2.28 -22.13
C THR A 50 5.73 -1.44 -20.87
N GLY A 51 6.99 -1.37 -20.42
CA GLY A 51 7.45 -0.42 -19.40
C GLY A 51 7.51 -0.95 -17.97
N ASN A 52 7.69 -0.01 -17.04
CA ASN A 52 7.80 -0.26 -15.61
C ASN A 52 6.40 -0.19 -14.97
N SER A 53 5.87 -1.32 -14.51
CA SER A 53 4.57 -1.38 -13.84
C SER A 53 4.77 -1.63 -12.35
N ASN A 54 4.81 -0.55 -11.57
CA ASN A 54 5.11 -0.55 -10.12
C ASN A 54 3.91 -0.97 -9.24
N TRP A 55 3.17 -2.00 -9.67
CA TRP A 55 1.93 -2.46 -9.04
C TRP A 55 2.06 -3.83 -8.34
N ARG A 56 3.29 -4.31 -8.15
CA ARG A 56 3.60 -5.67 -7.64
C ARG A 56 4.02 -5.74 -6.19
N GLY A 57 3.70 -4.72 -5.41
CA GLY A 57 4.09 -4.68 -4.01
C GLY A 57 4.08 -3.30 -3.38
N PRO A 58 4.34 -2.20 -4.10
CA PRO A 58 4.29 -0.89 -3.47
C PRO A 58 2.90 -0.52 -2.98
N VAL A 59 2.84 0.37 -2.00
CA VAL A 59 1.62 0.94 -1.45
C VAL A 59 1.18 2.11 -2.32
N TRP A 60 -0.06 2.03 -2.80
CA TRP A 60 -0.73 3.07 -3.58
C TRP A 60 -1.93 3.61 -2.80
N PHE A 61 -1.94 4.93 -2.56
CA PHE A 61 -3.00 5.58 -1.77
C PHE A 61 -4.41 5.39 -2.35
N PRO A 62 -4.68 5.52 -3.67
CA PRO A 62 -6.04 5.37 -4.21
C PRO A 62 -6.64 3.99 -3.89
N MET A 63 -5.86 2.93 -4.11
CA MET A 63 -6.34 1.57 -3.91
C MET A 63 -6.57 1.27 -2.43
N ASN A 64 -5.64 1.69 -1.56
CA ASN A 64 -5.82 1.51 -0.13
C ASN A 64 -7.00 2.32 0.41
N PHE A 65 -7.18 3.55 -0.06
CA PHE A 65 -8.30 4.40 0.32
C PHE A 65 -9.64 3.76 -0.04
N LEU A 66 -9.79 3.25 -1.27
CA LEU A 66 -11.01 2.55 -1.69
C LEU A 66 -11.31 1.30 -0.86
N ILE A 67 -10.27 0.54 -0.48
CA ILE A 67 -10.41 -0.62 0.40
C ILE A 67 -10.89 -0.18 1.79
N ILE A 68 -10.27 0.85 2.37
CA ILE A 68 -10.63 1.40 3.68
C ILE A 68 -12.09 1.89 3.68
N GLU A 69 -12.49 2.69 2.69
CA GLU A 69 -13.87 3.17 2.56
C GLU A 69 -14.87 2.01 2.40
N SER A 70 -14.49 0.99 1.63
CA SER A 70 -15.33 -0.19 1.45
C SER A 70 -15.53 -0.95 2.76
N LEU A 71 -14.47 -1.15 3.53
CA LEU A 71 -14.53 -1.81 4.84
C LEU A 71 -15.46 -1.06 5.81
N LYS A 72 -15.31 0.26 5.89
CA LYS A 72 -16.18 1.11 6.73
C LYS A 72 -17.64 1.00 6.29
N LYS A 73 -17.91 1.13 4.98
CA LYS A 73 -19.27 1.02 4.43
C LYS A 73 -19.91 -0.35 4.67
N PHE A 74 -19.12 -1.43 4.55
CA PHE A 74 -19.61 -2.77 4.85
C PHE A 74 -19.90 -2.95 6.34
N TYR A 75 -19.05 -2.42 7.21
CA TYR A 75 -19.34 -2.40 8.65
C TYR A 75 -20.65 -1.70 8.97
N GLU A 76 -20.85 -0.47 8.48
CA GLU A 76 -22.07 0.32 8.71
C GLU A 76 -23.33 -0.43 8.28
N TYR A 77 -23.25 -1.17 7.17
CA TYR A 77 -24.36 -1.97 6.68
C TYR A 77 -24.60 -3.25 7.51
N PHE A 78 -23.55 -4.02 7.79
CA PHE A 78 -23.68 -5.32 8.43
C PHE A 78 -23.88 -5.25 9.94
N ASN A 79 -23.33 -4.24 10.61
CA ASN A 79 -23.42 -4.10 12.07
C ASN A 79 -24.87 -3.89 12.57
N VAL A 80 -25.78 -3.46 11.68
CA VAL A 80 -27.21 -3.34 11.98
C VAL A 80 -27.93 -4.70 11.94
N CYS A 81 -27.44 -5.63 11.12
CA CYS A 81 -28.15 -6.88 10.78
C CYS A 81 -27.49 -8.15 11.32
N LEU A 82 -26.19 -8.10 11.59
CA LEU A 82 -25.36 -9.22 12.02
C LEU A 82 -24.68 -8.87 13.33
N LYS A 83 -24.42 -9.87 14.18
CA LYS A 83 -23.59 -9.68 15.36
C LYS A 83 -22.13 -9.72 14.98
N GLU A 84 -21.30 -8.91 15.64
CA GLU A 84 -19.87 -8.81 15.36
C GLU A 84 -19.13 -10.16 15.43
N GLU A 85 -19.54 -11.05 16.34
CA GLU A 85 -19.02 -12.42 16.46
C GLU A 85 -19.11 -13.24 15.15
N ASP A 86 -20.14 -12.97 14.34
CA ASP A 86 -20.44 -13.71 13.12
C ASP A 86 -19.64 -13.22 11.91
N PHE A 87 -19.33 -11.92 11.83
CA PHE A 87 -18.71 -11.32 10.64
C PHE A 87 -17.35 -10.66 10.87
N GLY A 88 -16.85 -10.65 12.11
CA GLY A 88 -15.49 -10.20 12.41
C GLY A 88 -14.42 -10.99 11.65
N VAL A 89 -13.32 -10.33 11.31
CA VAL A 89 -12.23 -10.88 10.49
C VAL A 89 -10.93 -10.92 11.26
N LEU A 90 -10.06 -11.88 10.94
CA LEU A 90 -8.71 -11.90 11.47
C LEU A 90 -7.86 -10.84 10.77
N CYS A 91 -7.23 -9.98 11.57
CA CYS A 91 -6.21 -9.06 11.10
C CYS A 91 -4.90 -9.34 11.84
N PRO A 92 -4.07 -10.29 11.35
CA PRO A 92 -2.90 -10.78 12.09
C PRO A 92 -1.89 -9.70 12.48
N SER A 93 -1.86 -8.59 11.74
CA SER A 93 -1.00 -7.45 12.04
C SER A 93 -1.48 -6.58 13.21
N VAL A 94 -2.63 -6.88 13.79
CA VAL A 94 -3.31 -6.11 14.84
C VAL A 94 -3.70 -7.03 16.00
N SER A 95 -4.35 -8.15 15.71
CA SER A 95 -4.88 -9.07 16.72
C SER A 95 -4.85 -10.52 16.23
N HIS A 96 -4.70 -11.45 17.18
CA HIS A 96 -4.93 -12.88 16.97
C HIS A 96 -6.42 -13.27 17.08
N HIS A 97 -7.28 -12.32 17.44
CA HIS A 97 -8.73 -12.49 17.54
C HIS A 97 -9.40 -11.76 16.37
N LYS A 98 -10.66 -12.11 16.10
CA LYS A 98 -11.48 -11.40 15.13
C LYS A 98 -11.72 -9.97 15.62
N ILE A 99 -11.62 -9.02 14.71
CA ILE A 99 -11.97 -7.61 14.92
C ILE A 99 -13.01 -7.18 13.88
N SER A 100 -13.74 -6.10 14.16
CA SER A 100 -14.71 -5.53 13.23
C SER A 100 -14.06 -5.00 11.96
N LEU A 101 -14.85 -4.87 10.89
CA LEU A 101 -14.37 -4.26 9.64
C LEU A 101 -14.04 -2.77 9.82
N GLU A 102 -14.70 -2.07 10.74
CA GLU A 102 -14.34 -0.70 11.13
C GLU A 102 -12.95 -0.66 11.77
N GLU A 103 -12.66 -1.51 12.76
CA GLU A 103 -11.32 -1.57 13.36
C GLU A 103 -10.23 -1.88 12.33
N VAL A 104 -10.48 -2.81 11.40
CA VAL A 104 -9.54 -3.08 10.29
C VAL A 104 -9.30 -1.81 9.47
N SER A 105 -10.36 -1.07 9.12
CA SER A 105 -10.26 0.17 8.34
C SER A 105 -9.42 1.23 9.06
N ILE A 106 -9.56 1.34 10.39
CA ILE A 106 -8.82 2.28 11.23
C ILE A 106 -7.35 1.88 11.32
N GLU A 107 -7.06 0.59 11.46
CA GLU A 107 -5.69 0.10 11.54
C GLU A 107 -4.93 0.24 10.22
N LEU A 108 -5.59 0.01 9.08
CA LEU A 108 -5.02 0.31 7.77
C LEU A 108 -4.77 1.82 7.60
N SER A 109 -5.72 2.66 8.01
CA SER A 109 -5.58 4.12 8.01
C SER A 109 -4.36 4.57 8.83
N LYS A 110 -4.22 4.08 10.07
CA LYS A 110 -3.08 4.38 10.94
C LYS A 110 -1.74 4.00 10.30
N LYS A 111 -1.66 2.85 9.63
CA LYS A 111 -0.43 2.43 8.93
C LYS A 111 -0.05 3.37 7.79
N LEU A 112 -1.03 3.83 7.00
CA LEU A 112 -0.78 4.79 5.92
C LEU A 112 -0.37 6.16 6.47
N ILE A 113 -1.01 6.62 7.54
CA ILE A 113 -0.64 7.88 8.21
C ILE A 113 0.79 7.79 8.76
N LYS A 114 1.17 6.65 9.35
CA LYS A 114 2.49 6.42 9.94
C LYS A 114 3.65 6.66 8.95
N ILE A 115 3.42 6.49 7.65
CA ILE A 115 4.41 6.81 6.61
C ILE A 115 4.94 8.24 6.72
N PHE A 116 4.07 9.17 7.13
CA PHE A 116 4.38 10.59 7.25
C PHE A 116 4.73 11.01 8.66
N LEU A 117 4.70 10.14 9.68
CA LEU A 117 5.00 10.49 11.06
C LEU A 117 6.45 10.19 11.41
N LEU A 118 6.96 10.86 12.46
CA LEU A 118 8.25 10.51 13.04
C LEU A 118 8.14 9.16 13.77
N ASP A 119 9.11 8.29 13.55
CA ASP A 119 9.29 7.07 14.32
C ASP A 119 10.07 7.34 15.62
N GLY A 120 10.30 6.28 16.41
CA GLY A 120 11.05 6.37 17.67
C GLY A 120 12.53 6.80 17.50
N SER A 121 13.06 6.79 16.28
CA SER A 121 14.39 7.30 15.95
C SER A 121 14.38 8.73 15.41
N GLY A 122 13.22 9.39 15.39
CA GLY A 122 13.05 10.73 14.84
C GLY A 122 13.11 10.78 13.32
N LYS A 123 12.84 9.67 12.61
CA LYS A 123 12.83 9.60 11.15
C LYS A 123 11.41 9.42 10.63
N ARG A 124 11.10 10.00 9.47
CA ARG A 124 9.84 9.70 8.76
C ARG A 124 10.09 8.64 7.70
N PRO A 125 9.29 7.55 7.64
CA PRO A 125 9.42 6.51 6.62
C PRO A 125 9.44 7.05 5.18
N VAL A 126 8.60 8.06 4.88
CA VAL A 126 8.47 8.67 3.55
C VAL A 126 9.80 9.15 2.96
N TYR A 127 10.79 9.49 3.78
CA TYR A 127 12.10 9.97 3.31
C TYR A 127 13.09 8.85 2.96
N GLY A 128 12.76 7.60 3.30
CA GLY A 128 13.62 6.44 3.07
C GLY A 128 15.02 6.67 3.59
N ASP A 129 16.01 6.13 2.87
CA ASP A 129 17.45 6.24 3.19
C ASP A 129 18.19 7.36 2.45
N ASN A 130 17.48 8.30 1.79
CA ASN A 130 18.15 9.38 1.04
C ASN A 130 18.93 10.32 1.99
N PRO A 131 20.27 10.39 1.91
CA PRO A 131 21.06 11.15 2.87
C PRO A 131 20.79 12.65 2.82
N LYS A 132 20.57 13.23 1.63
CA LYS A 132 20.34 14.67 1.47
C LYS A 132 19.00 15.10 2.08
N LEU A 133 17.96 14.31 1.79
CA LEU A 133 16.64 14.52 2.38
C LEU A 133 16.71 14.37 3.90
N ARG A 134 17.37 13.32 4.40
CA ARG A 134 17.55 13.12 5.86
C ARG A 134 18.25 14.29 6.54
N GLU A 135 19.30 14.86 5.94
CA GLU A 135 19.96 16.03 6.51
C GLU A 135 19.08 17.28 6.46
N LEU A 136 18.38 17.53 5.34
CA LEU A 136 17.44 18.64 5.23
C LEU A 136 16.37 18.58 6.33
N PHE A 137 15.81 17.41 6.59
CA PHE A 137 14.70 17.24 7.54
C PHE A 137 15.13 17.24 9.01
N LYS A 138 16.43 17.23 9.31
CA LYS A 138 16.92 17.53 10.67
C LYS A 138 16.93 19.02 10.99
N THR A 139 16.82 19.88 9.97
CA THR A 139 16.83 21.32 10.18
C THR A 139 15.46 21.82 10.66
N ARG A 140 15.46 22.91 11.42
CA ARG A 140 14.22 23.57 11.89
C ARG A 140 13.26 23.90 10.74
N ASP A 141 13.80 24.35 9.61
CA ASP A 141 12.99 24.78 8.46
C ASP A 141 12.61 23.60 7.56
N GLY A 142 13.32 22.47 7.64
CA GLY A 142 13.09 21.30 6.81
C GLY A 142 12.19 20.24 7.46
N GLN A 143 12.19 20.09 8.78
CA GLN A 143 11.56 18.95 9.48
C GLN A 143 10.07 18.71 9.14
N ASP A 144 9.36 19.76 8.72
CA ASP A 144 7.94 19.74 8.39
C ASP A 144 7.66 19.89 6.88
N LEU A 145 8.70 19.92 6.03
CA LEU A 145 8.58 19.91 4.57
C LEU A 145 8.31 18.50 4.03
N ILE A 146 7.13 17.98 4.36
CA ILE A 146 6.71 16.62 4.00
C ILE A 146 6.41 16.54 2.50
N LEU A 147 7.14 15.67 1.81
CA LEU A 147 6.95 15.41 0.38
C LEU A 147 5.90 14.32 0.15
N PHE A 148 5.11 14.50 -0.90
CA PHE A 148 4.09 13.55 -1.34
C PHE A 148 4.59 12.87 -2.60
N TYR A 149 4.34 11.57 -2.70
CA TYR A 149 4.90 10.69 -3.72
C TYR A 149 3.80 9.92 -4.43
N GLU A 150 4.15 9.38 -5.59
CA GLU A 150 3.27 8.57 -6.43
C GLU A 150 2.85 7.28 -5.73
N TYR A 151 3.81 6.59 -5.15
CA TYR A 151 3.61 5.35 -4.41
C TYR A 151 4.73 5.18 -3.37
N PHE A 152 4.59 4.18 -2.51
CA PHE A 152 5.49 3.97 -1.38
C PHE A 152 6.01 2.55 -1.32
N HIS A 153 7.24 2.38 -0.86
CA HIS A 153 7.86 1.07 -0.72
C HIS A 153 7.02 0.20 0.24
N GLY A 154 6.63 -1.01 -0.20
CA GLY A 154 5.72 -1.89 0.53
C GLY A 154 6.19 -2.27 1.94
N ASP A 155 7.50 -2.45 2.11
CA ASP A 155 8.06 -2.82 3.42
C ASP A 155 8.52 -1.64 4.30
N THR A 156 9.00 -0.54 3.70
CA THR A 156 9.67 0.54 4.44
C THR A 156 8.87 1.83 4.48
N GLY A 157 7.87 2.00 3.62
CA GLY A 157 7.11 3.24 3.48
C GLY A 157 7.88 4.38 2.80
N GLN A 158 9.07 4.14 2.23
CA GLN A 158 9.81 5.15 1.47
C GLN A 158 8.97 5.67 0.29
N GLY A 159 8.93 7.00 0.10
CA GLY A 159 8.30 7.61 -1.08
C GLY A 159 9.09 7.35 -2.36
N LEU A 160 8.39 6.97 -3.43
CA LEU A 160 8.94 6.56 -4.72
C LEU A 160 8.13 7.16 -5.89
N GLY A 161 8.68 7.07 -7.11
CA GLY A 161 8.08 7.66 -8.30
C GLY A 161 8.11 9.20 -8.29
N ALA A 162 7.12 9.82 -8.92
CA ALA A 162 7.04 11.28 -8.98
C ALA A 162 6.87 11.91 -7.58
N SER A 163 7.74 12.87 -7.24
CA SER A 163 7.60 13.71 -6.03
C SER A 163 6.64 14.89 -6.26
N HIS A 164 6.16 15.52 -5.17
CA HIS A 164 5.13 16.57 -5.18
C HIS A 164 3.79 16.12 -5.75
N GLN A 165 3.52 14.81 -5.69
CA GLN A 165 2.26 14.27 -6.16
C GLN A 165 1.19 14.40 -5.06
N THR A 166 0.82 15.64 -4.71
CA THR A 166 -0.32 15.96 -3.83
C THR A 166 -1.67 15.75 -4.56
N GLY A 167 -1.72 14.77 -5.46
CA GLY A 167 -2.93 14.24 -6.05
C GLY A 167 -3.56 13.24 -5.10
N TRP A 168 -3.60 11.96 -5.48
CA TRP A 168 -4.23 10.93 -4.65
C TRP A 168 -3.58 10.74 -3.27
N THR A 169 -2.31 11.09 -3.09
CA THR A 169 -1.64 10.97 -1.79
C THR A 169 -2.22 11.97 -0.77
N GLY A 170 -2.86 13.04 -1.26
CA GLY A 170 -3.68 13.96 -0.46
C GLY A 170 -4.81 13.30 0.32
N LEU A 171 -5.24 12.10 -0.10
CA LEU A 171 -6.26 11.33 0.62
C LEU A 171 -5.86 10.99 2.06
N VAL A 172 -4.57 11.07 2.42
CA VAL A 172 -4.11 10.92 3.81
C VAL A 172 -4.83 11.87 4.79
N ALA A 173 -5.24 13.07 4.33
CA ALA A 173 -5.97 14.01 5.17
C ALA A 173 -7.33 13.45 5.64
N ASN A 174 -8.04 12.72 4.75
CA ASN A 174 -9.29 12.06 5.10
C ASN A 174 -9.04 10.94 6.11
N LEU A 175 -7.96 10.16 5.93
CA LEU A 175 -7.60 9.10 6.86
C LEU A 175 -7.31 9.65 8.26
N ILE A 176 -6.59 10.78 8.34
CA ILE A 176 -6.31 11.46 9.62
C ILE A 176 -7.62 11.88 10.30
N TYR A 177 -8.54 12.48 9.55
CA TYR A 177 -9.84 12.88 10.08
C TYR A 177 -10.63 11.68 10.62
N GLN A 178 -10.74 10.60 9.85
CA GLN A 178 -11.46 9.39 10.24
C GLN A 178 -10.88 8.73 11.50
N VAL A 179 -9.55 8.62 11.58
CA VAL A 179 -8.89 8.08 12.78
C VAL A 179 -9.12 9.00 13.99
N GLY A 180 -9.11 10.32 13.79
CA GLY A 180 -9.42 11.30 14.83
C GLY A 180 -10.85 11.16 15.35
N GLU A 181 -11.83 11.07 14.45
CA GLU A 181 -13.24 10.88 14.77
C GLU A 181 -13.46 9.58 15.55
N TYR A 182 -12.92 8.46 15.05
CA TYR A 182 -13.03 7.16 15.71
C TYR A 182 -12.44 7.19 17.13
N ASN A 183 -11.25 7.78 17.30
CA ASN A 183 -10.64 7.89 18.64
C ASN A 183 -11.47 8.78 19.57
N TYR A 184 -12.00 9.89 19.07
CA TYR A 184 -12.83 10.80 19.86
C TYR A 184 -14.08 10.07 20.39
N LEU A 185 -14.82 9.39 19.52
CA LEU A 185 -16.04 8.66 19.90
C LEU A 185 -15.77 7.53 20.90
N ASN A 186 -14.64 6.83 20.78
CA ASN A 186 -14.27 5.73 21.67
C ASN A 186 -13.54 6.16 22.96
N SER A 187 -13.16 7.45 23.06
CA SER A 187 -12.52 8.01 24.26
C SER A 187 -13.47 8.79 25.15
N ALA A 188 -14.69 9.06 24.69
CA ALA A 188 -15.71 9.74 25.47
C ALA A 188 -16.16 8.84 26.65
N PRO A 189 -16.12 9.34 27.91
CA PRO A 189 -16.64 8.57 29.04
C PRO A 189 -18.15 8.34 28.84
N SER A 190 -18.55 7.06 28.95
CA SER A 190 -19.94 6.60 28.94
C SER A 190 -20.79 7.24 30.01
#